data_AF-A0A6U2J2X2-F1
#
_entry.id   AF-A0A6U2J2X2-F1
#
_cell.length_a   1.000
_cell.length_b   1.000
_cell.length_c   1.000
_cell.angle_alpha   90.00
_cell.angle_beta   90.00
_cell.angle_gamma   90.00
#
_symmetry.space_group_name_H-M   'P 1'
#
loop_
_entity.id
_entity.type
_entity.pdbx_description
1 polymer ?
#
loop_
_entity_poly.entity_id
_entity_poly.type
_entity_poly.pdbx_seq_one_letter_code
_entity_poly.pdbx_strand_id
1 'polypeptide(L)'
;PWATAAVRKIRKGLDDISHELRGLPNRIRQYEAYTSLIDTIKTYLSGQSVLNDMKTEALKDRHWKTILQRLGIRVPYSELTVGLLWDHGVVNRKKEMGEILTVAQGEMALEVFLGQVRDRWMKQELELVLYQNRVRLIRGWDDLFTTLDDHMGGLVLMRSSPYYRSVREFQEEGKLWEDRLTKLRAAFDAWVDVQRRWVYLEGIFFGGADIKAQLPAEWSRFKSVDGEFVTLMRRISGRPFAMEVLNIDNVQRTLERLGNLMGVIQKALGEYLERQRSDFSRFYFLGDDDLLEIIGNSGEPGKVLGHVGKMFAGVASARFDQDADLPDGTIARLDAMVSKDGEVVPLDQTIDVTAKGAVKVWLKTLEDGMHATLAKLLHGAVSEDASSSLASAGDEGKGLFVEWAKKFPAQVMILATLINWSMAVDAALRSD
;
A
#
# COMPACT_ATOMS: atom_id res chain seq x y z
N PRO A 1 -57.26 8.01 16.96
CA PRO A 1 -55.92 7.82 17.60
C PRO A 1 -54.80 8.36 16.71
N TRP A 2 -53.80 9.02 17.28
CA TRP A 2 -52.67 9.61 16.56
C TRP A 2 -51.84 8.53 15.86
N ALA A 3 -51.52 7.43 16.55
CA ALA A 3 -50.70 6.34 16.00
C ALA A 3 -51.19 5.84 14.62
N THR A 4 -52.49 5.60 14.48
CA THR A 4 -53.13 5.11 13.24
C THR A 4 -53.67 6.20 12.32
N ALA A 5 -53.51 7.48 12.69
CA ALA A 5 -54.05 8.60 11.91
C ALA A 5 -53.36 8.72 10.54
N ALA A 6 -54.16 8.56 9.48
CA ALA A 6 -53.74 8.85 8.11
C ALA A 6 -53.99 10.33 7.80
N VAL A 7 -52.95 11.15 7.94
CA VAL A 7 -53.02 12.62 7.81
C VAL A 7 -53.61 13.05 6.45
N ARG A 8 -53.31 12.32 5.36
CA ARG A 8 -53.93 12.54 4.03
C ARG A 8 -55.45 12.31 3.99
N LYS A 9 -55.97 11.29 4.69
CA LYS A 9 -57.42 11.02 4.76
C LYS A 9 -58.15 12.11 5.53
N ILE A 10 -57.50 12.62 6.59
CA ILE A 10 -58.04 13.71 7.41
C ILE A 10 -58.19 14.99 6.59
N ARG A 11 -57.16 15.35 5.79
CA ARG A 11 -57.26 16.48 4.87
C ARG A 11 -58.41 16.34 3.88
N LYS A 12 -58.51 15.17 3.23
CA LYS A 12 -59.60 14.92 2.29
C LYS A 12 -60.97 15.12 2.95
N GLY A 13 -61.16 14.60 4.16
CA GLY A 13 -62.40 14.82 4.92
C GLY A 13 -62.67 16.30 5.23
N LEU A 14 -61.63 17.07 5.58
CA LEU A 14 -61.77 18.52 5.81
C LEU A 14 -62.11 19.29 4.52
N ASP A 15 -61.50 18.93 3.40
CA ASP A 15 -61.79 19.50 2.07
C ASP A 15 -63.23 19.16 1.62
N ASP A 16 -63.68 17.92 1.83
CA ASP A 16 -65.03 17.46 1.54
C ASP A 16 -66.08 18.24 2.38
N ILE A 17 -65.86 18.39 3.69
CA ILE A 17 -66.72 19.20 4.57
C ILE A 17 -66.71 20.68 4.15
N SER A 18 -65.55 21.23 3.77
CA SER A 18 -65.47 22.60 3.27
C SER A 18 -66.28 22.79 1.99
N HIS A 19 -66.29 21.80 1.10
CA HIS A 19 -67.08 21.80 -0.12
C HIS A 19 -68.59 21.72 0.17
N GLU A 20 -69.02 20.82 1.07
CA GLU A 20 -70.42 20.70 1.50
C GLU A 20 -70.94 22.01 2.12
N LEU A 21 -70.14 22.65 2.98
CA LEU A 21 -70.49 23.92 3.61
C LEU A 21 -70.71 25.05 2.58
N ARG A 22 -69.91 25.10 1.51
CA ARG A 22 -70.11 26.06 0.41
C ARG A 22 -71.40 25.81 -0.37
N GLY A 23 -71.91 24.59 -0.37
CA GLY A 23 -73.17 24.19 -1.01
C GLY A 23 -74.43 24.63 -0.25
N LEU A 24 -74.33 25.04 1.03
CA LEU A 24 -75.49 25.39 1.86
C LEU A 24 -76.24 26.64 1.36
N PRO A 25 -77.54 26.79 1.61
CA PRO A 25 -78.32 27.99 1.27
C PRO A 25 -77.75 29.29 1.84
N ASN A 26 -77.83 30.40 1.10
CA ASN A 26 -77.26 31.70 1.51
C ASN A 26 -77.74 32.20 2.88
N ARG A 27 -78.98 31.90 3.28
CA ARG A 27 -79.52 32.26 4.61
C ARG A 27 -78.72 31.62 5.75
N ILE A 28 -78.21 30.40 5.55
CA ILE A 28 -77.43 29.67 6.56
C ILE A 28 -75.99 30.17 6.63
N ARG A 29 -75.43 30.64 5.51
CA ARG A 29 -74.06 31.18 5.45
C ARG A 29 -73.90 32.54 6.15
N GLN A 30 -75.00 33.21 6.47
CA GLN A 30 -75.00 34.49 7.21
C GLN A 30 -74.88 34.30 8.72
N TYR A 31 -75.09 33.08 9.23
CA TYR A 31 -74.95 32.81 10.66
C TYR A 31 -73.48 32.82 11.09
N GLU A 32 -73.23 33.37 12.26
CA GLU A 32 -71.89 33.42 12.88
C GLU A 32 -71.30 32.01 13.06
N ALA A 33 -72.13 31.01 13.35
CA ALA A 33 -71.73 29.61 13.45
C ALA A 33 -71.12 29.05 12.16
N TYR A 34 -71.63 29.46 10.99
CA TYR A 34 -71.06 29.06 9.70
C TYR A 34 -69.66 29.66 9.50
N THR A 35 -69.52 30.96 9.79
CA THR A 35 -68.25 31.68 9.68
C THR A 35 -67.21 31.09 10.64
N SER A 36 -67.60 30.81 11.89
CA SER A 36 -66.73 30.15 12.86
C SER A 36 -66.26 28.77 12.38
N LEU A 37 -67.18 27.93 11.91
CA LEU A 37 -66.86 26.58 11.43
C LEU A 37 -65.93 26.60 10.21
N ILE A 38 -66.17 27.50 9.23
CA ILE A 38 -65.33 27.55 8.03
C ILE A 38 -63.92 28.08 8.35
N ASP A 39 -63.79 29.00 9.31
CA ASP A 39 -62.49 29.50 9.74
C ASP A 39 -61.72 28.47 10.57
N THR A 40 -62.41 27.65 11.38
CA THR A 40 -61.82 26.48 12.04
C THR A 40 -61.30 25.47 11.00
N ILE A 41 -62.09 25.13 9.98
CA ILE A 41 -61.68 24.21 8.92
C ILE A 41 -60.48 24.74 8.14
N LYS A 42 -60.47 26.04 7.78
CA LYS A 42 -59.31 26.68 7.14
C LYS A 42 -58.07 26.61 8.02
N THR A 43 -58.21 26.80 9.33
CA THR A 43 -57.11 26.69 10.29
C THR A 43 -56.56 25.27 10.35
N TYR A 44 -57.42 24.25 10.39
CA TYR A 44 -56.96 22.86 10.36
C TYR A 44 -56.29 22.49 9.04
N LEU A 45 -56.82 22.97 7.91
CA LEU A 45 -56.21 22.79 6.59
C LEU A 45 -54.85 23.47 6.47
N SER A 46 -54.67 24.66 7.05
CA SER A 46 -53.37 25.36 7.07
C SER A 46 -52.35 24.67 8.00
N GLY A 47 -52.82 24.05 9.08
CA GLY A 47 -52.02 23.26 10.03
C GLY A 47 -51.64 21.85 9.55
N GLN A 48 -52.15 21.43 8.40
CA GLN A 48 -51.91 20.10 7.85
C GLN A 48 -50.42 19.78 7.63
N SER A 49 -49.61 20.78 7.26
CA SER A 49 -48.17 20.57 7.09
C SER A 49 -47.52 20.14 8.40
N VAL A 50 -47.91 20.75 9.53
CA VAL A 50 -47.37 20.45 10.86
C VAL A 50 -47.70 19.01 11.26
N LEU A 51 -48.93 18.56 11.00
CA LEU A 51 -49.31 17.18 11.28
C LEU A 51 -48.54 16.16 10.43
N ASN A 52 -48.24 16.50 9.17
CA ASN A 52 -47.38 15.66 8.33
C ASN A 52 -45.94 15.65 8.84
N ASP A 53 -45.39 16.80 9.22
CA ASP A 53 -44.02 16.91 9.73
C ASP A 53 -43.88 16.11 11.04
N MET A 54 -44.89 16.15 11.90
CA MET A 54 -44.96 15.37 13.14
C MET A 54 -45.17 13.85 12.93
N LYS A 55 -45.39 13.39 11.71
CA LYS A 55 -45.44 11.95 11.38
C LYS A 55 -44.08 11.34 11.02
N THR A 56 -43.01 12.13 11.05
CA THR A 56 -41.64 11.64 10.84
C THR A 56 -41.22 10.58 11.87
N GLU A 57 -40.41 9.61 11.44
CA GLU A 57 -39.79 8.60 12.31
C GLU A 57 -38.72 9.20 13.22
N ALA A 58 -38.24 10.41 12.93
CA ALA A 58 -37.26 11.13 13.74
C ALA A 58 -37.80 11.43 15.16
N LEU A 59 -39.12 11.58 15.31
CA LEU A 59 -39.74 11.91 16.60
C LEU A 59 -39.84 10.67 17.50
N LYS A 60 -38.89 10.55 18.42
CA LYS A 60 -38.89 9.54 19.49
C LYS A 60 -39.66 10.00 20.74
N ASP A 61 -39.87 9.09 21.68
CA ASP A 61 -40.57 9.33 22.95
C ASP A 61 -40.12 10.59 23.69
N ARG A 62 -38.81 10.88 23.72
CA ARG A 62 -38.25 12.10 24.35
C ARG A 62 -38.78 13.39 23.72
N HIS A 63 -38.96 13.40 22.39
CA HIS A 63 -39.50 14.53 21.65
C HIS A 63 -41.00 14.65 21.89
N TRP A 64 -41.72 13.53 21.88
CA TRP A 64 -43.15 13.49 22.18
C TRP A 64 -43.45 13.97 23.60
N LYS A 65 -42.64 13.61 24.60
CA LYS A 65 -42.75 14.17 25.97
C LYS A 65 -42.65 15.69 25.96
N THR A 66 -41.67 16.26 25.26
CA THR A 66 -41.51 17.71 25.13
C THR A 66 -42.68 18.36 24.41
N ILE A 67 -43.16 17.76 23.31
CA ILE A 67 -44.33 18.24 22.54
C ILE A 67 -45.58 18.28 23.42
N LEU A 68 -45.88 17.18 24.13
CA LEU A 68 -47.06 17.08 24.99
C LEU A 68 -46.97 18.07 26.16
N GLN A 69 -45.79 18.22 26.77
CA GLN A 69 -45.56 19.20 27.83
C GLN A 69 -45.76 20.64 27.33
N ARG A 70 -45.25 20.99 26.15
CA ARG A 70 -45.43 22.33 25.55
C ARG A 70 -46.91 22.59 25.27
N LEU A 71 -47.62 21.63 24.68
CA LEU A 71 -49.05 21.74 24.36
C LEU A 71 -49.97 21.67 25.60
N GLY A 72 -49.44 21.33 26.78
CA GLY A 72 -50.23 21.21 28.01
C GLY A 72 -51.09 19.94 28.05
N ILE A 73 -50.75 18.94 27.24
CA ILE A 73 -51.48 17.69 27.12
C ILE A 73 -50.96 16.70 28.16
N ARG A 74 -51.86 16.15 29.00
CA ARG A 74 -51.54 15.18 30.06
C ARG A 74 -52.13 13.79 29.80
N VAL A 75 -52.20 13.38 28.54
CA VAL A 75 -52.61 12.01 28.16
C VAL A 75 -51.39 11.20 27.72
N PRO A 76 -51.40 9.87 27.92
CA PRO A 76 -50.37 9.00 27.36
C PRO A 76 -50.41 9.02 25.83
N TYR A 77 -49.27 8.77 25.18
CA TYR A 77 -49.16 8.78 23.71
C TYR A 77 -50.15 7.81 23.03
N SER A 78 -50.48 6.70 23.69
CA SER A 78 -51.48 5.72 23.24
C SER A 78 -52.90 6.30 23.08
N GLU A 79 -53.24 7.30 23.88
CA GLU A 79 -54.56 7.95 23.90
C GLU A 79 -54.57 9.26 23.11
N LEU A 80 -53.41 9.70 22.59
CA LEU A 80 -53.31 10.91 21.80
C LEU A 80 -54.21 10.81 20.57
N THR A 81 -54.98 11.86 20.28
CA THR A 81 -55.80 11.96 19.07
C THR A 81 -55.47 13.26 18.32
N VAL A 82 -55.80 13.29 17.02
CA VAL A 82 -55.62 14.49 16.20
C VAL A 82 -56.50 15.65 16.72
N GLY A 83 -57.70 15.33 17.21
CA GLY A 83 -58.58 16.32 17.86
C GLY A 83 -57.89 16.97 19.05
N LEU A 84 -57.29 16.18 19.94
CA LEU A 84 -56.56 16.72 21.10
C LEU A 84 -55.41 17.66 20.69
N LEU A 85 -54.68 17.34 19.63
CA LEU A 85 -53.61 18.20 19.10
C LEU A 85 -54.18 19.53 18.57
N TRP A 86 -55.33 19.49 17.89
CA TRP A 86 -56.02 20.68 17.40
C TRP A 86 -56.59 21.54 18.54
N ASP A 87 -57.24 20.93 19.52
CA ASP A 87 -57.86 21.59 20.67
C ASP A 87 -56.81 22.35 21.50
N HIS A 88 -55.62 21.79 21.61
CA HIS A 88 -54.47 22.42 22.29
C HIS A 88 -53.65 23.35 21.38
N GLY A 89 -54.13 23.65 20.18
CA GLY A 89 -53.59 24.71 19.33
C GLY A 89 -52.24 24.38 18.67
N VAL A 90 -51.99 23.12 18.31
CA VAL A 90 -50.74 22.69 17.64
C VAL A 90 -50.43 23.52 16.39
N VAL A 91 -51.48 23.92 15.66
CA VAL A 91 -51.38 24.72 14.42
C VAL A 91 -50.82 26.11 14.70
N ASN A 92 -51.25 26.74 15.80
CA ASN A 92 -50.83 28.07 16.19
C ASN A 92 -49.38 28.08 16.70
N ARG A 93 -48.87 26.92 17.15
CA ARG A 93 -47.51 26.75 17.67
C ARG A 93 -46.56 26.07 16.67
N LYS A 94 -46.80 26.30 15.38
CA LYS A 94 -45.99 25.72 14.28
C LYS A 94 -44.48 25.95 14.46
N LYS A 95 -44.06 27.13 14.92
CA LYS A 95 -42.64 27.46 15.12
C LYS A 95 -42.00 26.58 16.20
N GLU A 96 -42.65 26.43 17.35
CA GLU A 96 -42.17 25.59 18.45
C GLU A 96 -42.07 24.11 18.02
N MET A 97 -43.07 23.61 17.29
CA MET A 97 -43.04 22.24 16.76
C MET A 97 -41.91 22.07 15.74
N GLY A 98 -41.69 23.08 14.89
CA GLY A 98 -40.59 23.08 13.91
C GLY A 98 -39.20 23.05 14.56
N GLU A 99 -39.00 23.76 15.68
CA GLU A 99 -37.76 23.70 16.45
C GLU A 99 -37.51 22.30 17.02
N ILE A 100 -38.53 21.66 17.61
CA ILE A 100 -38.42 20.28 18.13
C ILE A 100 -38.16 19.29 16.99
N LEU A 101 -38.82 19.45 15.84
CA LEU A 101 -38.62 18.62 14.65
C LEU A 101 -37.19 18.75 14.10
N THR A 102 -36.62 19.96 14.11
CA THR A 102 -35.24 20.20 13.66
C THR A 102 -34.24 19.46 14.55
N VAL A 103 -34.46 19.49 15.87
CA VAL A 103 -33.65 18.71 16.82
C VAL A 103 -33.79 17.21 16.54
N ALA A 104 -35.03 16.73 16.37
CA ALA A 104 -35.30 15.32 16.10
C ALA A 104 -34.60 14.82 14.82
N GLN A 105 -34.66 15.61 13.75
CA GLN A 105 -34.01 15.30 12.48
C GLN A 105 -32.48 15.27 12.61
N GLY A 106 -31.91 16.24 13.35
CA GLY A 106 -30.49 16.27 13.65
C GLY A 106 -30.03 15.03 14.44
N GLU A 107 -30.78 14.65 15.47
CA GLU A 107 -30.50 13.44 16.26
C GLU A 107 -30.62 12.15 15.44
N MET A 108 -31.63 12.04 14.58
CA MET A 108 -31.80 10.89 13.68
C MET A 108 -30.62 10.75 12.73
N ALA A 109 -30.10 11.85 12.17
CA ALA A 109 -28.93 11.81 11.30
C ALA A 109 -27.69 11.26 12.02
N LEU A 110 -27.48 11.65 13.29
CA LEU A 110 -26.38 11.11 14.10
C LEU A 110 -26.55 9.62 14.39
N GLU A 111 -27.77 9.19 14.72
CA GLU A 111 -28.06 7.78 15.00
C GLU A 111 -27.86 6.89 13.77
N VAL A 112 -28.31 7.34 12.59
CA VAL A 112 -28.10 6.64 11.33
C VAL A 112 -26.61 6.53 11.03
N PHE A 113 -25.84 7.62 11.20
CA PHE A 113 -24.40 7.62 10.99
C PHE A 113 -23.68 6.66 11.94
N LEU A 114 -23.97 6.71 13.25
CA LEU A 114 -23.42 5.76 14.23
C LEU A 114 -23.75 4.31 13.89
N GLY A 115 -24.99 4.05 13.45
CA GLY A 115 -25.42 2.74 12.97
C GLY A 115 -24.61 2.26 11.76
N GLN A 116 -24.33 3.14 10.79
CA GLN A 116 -23.51 2.83 9.63
C GLN A 116 -22.06 2.50 10.02
N VAL A 117 -21.45 3.31 10.90
CA VAL A 117 -20.09 3.06 11.41
C VAL A 117 -20.04 1.70 12.10
N ARG A 118 -20.96 1.44 13.04
CA ARG A 118 -21.05 0.16 13.75
C ARG A 118 -21.20 -1.01 12.78
N ASP A 119 -22.19 -0.96 11.91
CA ASP A 119 -22.55 -2.09 11.05
C ASP A 119 -21.45 -2.36 10.03
N ARG A 120 -20.77 -1.32 9.51
CA ARG A 120 -19.62 -1.47 8.63
C ARG A 120 -18.48 -2.18 9.35
N TRP A 121 -18.02 -1.67 10.49
CA TRP A 121 -16.83 -2.18 11.16
C TRP A 121 -17.03 -3.54 11.82
N MET A 122 -18.24 -3.84 12.31
CA MET A 122 -18.57 -5.17 12.83
C MET A 122 -18.60 -6.25 11.75
N LYS A 123 -18.83 -5.88 10.49
CA LYS A 123 -18.88 -6.79 9.33
C LYS A 123 -17.66 -6.68 8.42
N GLN A 124 -16.73 -5.77 8.71
CA GLN A 124 -15.57 -5.54 7.85
C GLN A 124 -14.64 -6.75 7.93
N GLU A 125 -14.60 -7.50 6.85
CA GLU A 125 -13.63 -8.58 6.66
C GLU A 125 -12.33 -8.03 6.06
N LEU A 126 -11.22 -8.60 6.49
CA LEU A 126 -9.88 -8.32 5.96
C LEU A 126 -9.63 -9.22 4.76
N GLU A 127 -9.19 -8.62 3.65
CA GLU A 127 -8.79 -9.39 2.47
C GLU A 127 -7.46 -10.08 2.75
N LEU A 128 -7.44 -11.41 2.65
CA LEU A 128 -6.27 -12.23 2.93
C LEU A 128 -5.78 -12.96 1.67
N VAL A 129 -4.51 -12.79 1.34
CA VAL A 129 -3.86 -13.44 0.18
C VAL A 129 -2.81 -14.43 0.64
N LEU A 130 -2.83 -15.65 0.09
CA LEU A 130 -1.83 -16.67 0.40
C LEU A 130 -0.48 -16.30 -0.20
N TYR A 131 0.54 -16.23 0.65
CA TYR A 131 1.93 -15.92 0.29
C TYR A 131 2.82 -17.14 0.57
N GLN A 132 3.61 -17.54 -0.44
CA GLN A 132 4.55 -18.67 -0.41
C GLN A 132 3.94 -19.99 0.12
N ASN A 133 2.64 -20.20 -0.08
CA ASN A 133 1.86 -21.32 0.45
C ASN A 133 2.00 -21.55 1.98
N ARG A 134 2.37 -20.50 2.72
CA ARG A 134 2.77 -20.60 4.14
C ARG A 134 1.94 -19.71 5.04
N VAL A 135 1.74 -18.46 4.65
CA VAL A 135 1.06 -17.43 5.46
C VAL A 135 0.05 -16.70 4.59
N ARG A 136 -1.10 -16.32 5.16
CA ARG A 136 -2.03 -15.40 4.50
C ARG A 136 -1.73 -13.98 4.98
N LEU A 137 -1.46 -13.07 4.05
CA LEU A 137 -1.13 -11.67 4.31
C LEU A 137 -2.34 -10.77 4.03
N ILE A 138 -2.43 -9.63 4.73
CA ILE A 138 -3.52 -8.67 4.53
C ILE A 138 -3.25 -7.85 3.27
N ARG A 139 -4.27 -7.67 2.43
CA ARG A 139 -4.28 -6.81 1.24
C ARG A 139 -5.38 -5.75 1.37
N GLY A 140 -5.37 -4.75 0.49
CA GLY A 140 -6.41 -3.73 0.43
C GLY A 140 -6.25 -2.66 1.52
N TRP A 141 -5.01 -2.39 1.94
CA TRP A 141 -4.72 -1.40 2.97
C TRP A 141 -5.25 -0.01 2.62
N ASP A 142 -5.11 0.43 1.37
CA ASP A 142 -5.53 1.76 0.93
C ASP A 142 -7.04 1.97 1.16
N ASP A 143 -7.89 1.07 0.67
CA ASP A 143 -9.35 1.13 0.87
C ASP A 143 -9.75 1.06 2.35
N LEU A 144 -9.04 0.24 3.13
CA LEU A 144 -9.25 0.15 4.59
C LEU A 144 -8.92 1.48 5.28
N PHE A 145 -7.78 2.10 4.95
CA PHE A 145 -7.38 3.38 5.52
C PHE A 145 -8.30 4.52 5.09
N THR A 146 -8.68 4.60 3.82
CA THR A 146 -9.65 5.60 3.33
C THR A 146 -10.97 5.48 4.08
N THR A 147 -11.54 4.27 4.17
CA THR A 147 -12.80 4.06 4.89
C THR A 147 -12.68 4.41 6.39
N LEU A 148 -11.53 4.11 6.99
CA LEU A 148 -11.29 4.37 8.41
C LEU A 148 -11.11 5.86 8.71
N ASP A 149 -10.33 6.57 7.88
CA ASP A 149 -10.11 8.01 8.01
C ASP A 149 -11.42 8.79 7.74
N ASP A 150 -12.25 8.36 6.78
CA ASP A 150 -13.57 8.95 6.51
C ASP A 150 -14.53 8.80 7.70
N HIS A 151 -14.65 7.59 8.26
CA HIS A 151 -15.50 7.34 9.42
C HIS A 151 -14.98 8.05 10.68
N MET A 152 -13.66 8.11 10.89
CA MET A 152 -13.06 8.90 11.97
C MET A 152 -13.35 10.39 11.81
N GLY A 153 -13.19 10.94 10.60
CA GLY A 153 -13.54 12.32 10.29
C GLY A 153 -15.02 12.61 10.55
N GLY A 154 -15.91 11.70 10.13
CA GLY A 154 -17.34 11.79 10.40
C GLY A 154 -17.68 11.76 11.90
N LEU A 155 -16.99 10.95 12.71
CA LEU A 155 -17.17 10.94 14.17
C LEU A 155 -16.73 12.28 14.80
N VAL A 156 -15.64 12.89 14.32
CA VAL A 156 -15.19 14.21 14.78
C VAL A 156 -16.21 15.30 14.40
N LEU A 157 -16.76 15.26 13.19
CA LEU A 157 -17.81 16.18 12.76
C LEU A 157 -19.07 16.02 13.60
N MET A 158 -19.51 14.78 13.84
CA MET A 158 -20.62 14.48 14.74
C MET A 158 -20.40 15.07 16.13
N ARG A 159 -19.20 14.94 16.71
CA ARG A 159 -18.89 15.51 18.03
C ARG A 159 -19.03 17.03 18.10
N SER A 160 -18.82 17.73 16.98
CA SER A 160 -19.00 19.18 16.91
C SER A 160 -20.48 19.61 16.79
N SER A 161 -21.37 18.68 16.42
CA SER A 161 -22.80 18.91 16.28
C SER A 161 -23.46 19.29 17.61
N PRO A 162 -24.37 20.28 17.65
CA PRO A 162 -25.11 20.64 18.86
C PRO A 162 -26.00 19.49 19.37
N TYR A 163 -26.49 18.62 18.47
CA TYR A 163 -27.35 17.48 18.81
C TYR A 163 -26.61 16.31 19.47
N TYR A 164 -25.28 16.28 19.35
CA TYR A 164 -24.46 15.26 20.03
C TYR A 164 -24.40 15.51 21.54
N ARG A 165 -24.46 16.78 21.96
CA ARG A 165 -24.40 17.13 23.39
C ARG A 165 -25.72 16.92 24.13
N SER A 166 -26.86 16.91 23.42
CA SER A 166 -28.18 16.79 24.03
C SER A 166 -28.54 15.37 24.48
N VAL A 167 -27.92 14.35 23.87
CA VAL A 167 -28.24 12.93 24.11
C VAL A 167 -27.00 12.22 24.62
N ARG A 168 -27.10 11.64 25.83
CA ARG A 168 -25.96 11.01 26.51
C ARG A 168 -25.53 9.70 25.80
N GLU A 169 -26.49 8.97 25.27
CA GLU A 169 -26.29 7.70 24.56
C GLU A 169 -25.38 7.89 23.33
N PHE A 170 -25.54 8.98 22.59
CA PHE A 170 -24.67 9.31 21.45
C PHE A 170 -23.24 9.63 21.91
N GLN A 171 -23.07 10.25 23.08
CA GLN A 171 -21.74 10.54 23.61
C GLN A 171 -20.99 9.27 23.99
N GLU A 172 -21.67 8.34 24.65
CA GLU A 172 -21.09 7.08 25.08
C GLU A 172 -20.75 6.19 23.87
N GLU A 173 -21.68 6.04 22.90
CA GLU A 173 -21.46 5.25 21.69
C GLU A 173 -20.44 5.90 20.74
N GLY A 174 -20.52 7.21 20.54
CA GLY A 174 -19.59 7.96 19.70
C GLY A 174 -18.16 7.89 20.23
N LYS A 175 -17.96 8.10 21.54
CA LYS A 175 -16.64 7.95 22.16
C LYS A 175 -16.11 6.52 22.06
N LEU A 176 -16.96 5.52 22.27
CA LEU A 176 -16.58 4.11 22.14
C LEU A 176 -16.06 3.80 20.73
N TRP A 177 -16.76 4.26 19.69
CA TRP A 177 -16.34 4.05 18.31
C TRP A 177 -15.12 4.88 17.93
N GLU A 178 -15.01 6.12 18.41
CA GLU A 178 -13.81 6.95 18.23
C GLU A 178 -12.56 6.26 18.81
N ASP A 179 -12.65 5.76 20.05
CA ASP A 179 -11.55 5.05 20.71
C ASP A 179 -11.20 3.74 19.97
N ARG A 180 -12.20 2.99 19.51
CA ARG A 180 -12.00 1.73 18.76
C ARG A 180 -11.32 1.97 17.43
N LEU A 181 -11.82 2.91 16.62
CA LEU A 181 -11.25 3.20 15.30
C LEU A 181 -9.85 3.81 15.41
N THR A 182 -9.61 4.67 16.41
CA THR A 182 -8.27 5.23 16.66
C THR A 182 -7.26 4.13 16.99
N LYS A 183 -7.62 3.18 17.87
CA LYS A 183 -6.77 2.02 18.17
C LYS A 183 -6.56 1.12 16.96
N LEU A 184 -7.60 0.94 16.15
CA LEU A 184 -7.53 0.11 14.94
C LEU A 184 -6.61 0.75 13.89
N ARG A 185 -6.68 2.08 13.69
CA ARG A 185 -5.77 2.85 12.83
C ARG A 185 -4.32 2.59 13.21
N ALA A 186 -3.99 2.81 14.48
CA ALA A 186 -2.64 2.66 14.98
C ALA A 186 -2.13 1.21 14.86
N ALA A 187 -3.00 0.23 15.11
CA ALA A 187 -2.67 -1.18 14.90
C ALA A 187 -2.39 -1.47 13.41
N PHE A 188 -3.20 -0.95 12.49
CA PHE A 188 -3.03 -1.14 11.05
C PHE A 188 -1.77 -0.45 10.52
N ASP A 189 -1.41 0.75 10.99
CA ASP A 189 -0.14 1.41 10.66
C ASP A 189 1.07 0.55 11.00
N ALA A 190 1.10 0.06 12.25
CA ALA A 190 2.17 -0.82 12.69
C ALA A 190 2.16 -2.13 11.89
N TRP A 191 0.98 -2.64 11.54
CA TRP A 191 0.84 -3.90 10.82
C TRP A 191 1.37 -3.82 9.39
N VAL A 192 0.99 -2.78 8.63
CA VAL A 192 1.39 -2.66 7.23
C VAL A 192 2.91 -2.48 7.11
N ASP A 193 3.52 -1.69 8.00
CA ASP A 193 4.98 -1.53 8.06
C ASP A 193 5.67 -2.85 8.43
N VAL A 194 5.19 -3.55 9.46
CA VAL A 194 5.69 -4.87 9.87
C VAL A 194 5.59 -5.88 8.75
N GLN A 195 4.43 -5.97 8.08
CA GLN A 195 4.20 -6.90 6.98
C GLN A 195 5.15 -6.61 5.81
N ARG A 196 5.33 -5.34 5.44
CA ARG A 196 6.24 -4.94 4.36
C ARG A 196 7.70 -5.32 4.68
N ARG A 197 8.17 -5.02 5.89
CA ARG A 197 9.53 -5.38 6.33
C ARG A 197 9.72 -6.88 6.42
N TRP A 198 8.71 -7.60 6.91
CA TRP A 198 8.74 -9.06 7.00
C TRP A 198 8.85 -9.70 5.61
N VAL A 199 8.04 -9.28 4.63
CA VAL A 199 8.10 -9.81 3.25
C VAL A 199 9.49 -9.59 2.64
N TYR A 200 10.07 -8.41 2.82
CA TYR A 200 11.43 -8.11 2.34
C TYR A 200 12.49 -9.03 2.97
N LEU A 201 12.50 -9.15 4.31
CA LEU A 201 13.45 -10.01 5.01
C LEU A 201 13.22 -11.50 4.74
N GLU A 202 11.96 -11.92 4.56
CA GLU A 202 11.59 -13.29 4.23
C GLU A 202 12.15 -13.68 2.87
N GLY A 203 11.97 -12.84 1.84
CA GLY A 203 12.52 -13.09 0.51
C GLY A 203 14.04 -13.27 0.52
N ILE A 204 14.74 -12.48 1.34
CA ILE A 204 16.21 -12.52 1.45
C ILE A 204 16.66 -13.78 2.19
N PHE A 205 16.18 -13.97 3.42
CA PHE A 205 16.66 -15.06 4.25
C PHE A 205 16.13 -16.42 3.78
N PHE A 206 14.90 -16.56 3.29
CA PHE A 206 14.41 -17.85 2.82
C PHE A 206 14.82 -18.15 1.37
N GLY A 207 15.10 -17.14 0.54
CA GLY A 207 15.54 -17.29 -0.84
C GLY A 207 17.00 -17.74 -1.00
N GLY A 208 17.91 -17.34 -0.10
CA GLY A 208 19.33 -17.70 -0.16
C GLY A 208 19.76 -18.61 0.99
N ALA A 209 20.31 -19.80 0.71
CA ALA A 209 20.91 -20.65 1.74
C ALA A 209 22.21 -20.04 2.29
N ASP A 210 22.98 -19.39 1.43
CA ASP A 210 24.32 -18.87 1.73
C ASP A 210 24.28 -17.65 2.66
N ILE A 211 23.27 -16.78 2.51
CA ILE A 211 23.15 -15.60 3.36
C ILE A 211 22.86 -15.95 4.83
N LYS A 212 22.16 -17.09 5.08
CA LYS A 212 21.93 -17.60 6.43
C LYS A 212 23.23 -17.98 7.14
N ALA A 213 24.18 -18.54 6.38
CA ALA A 213 25.48 -18.93 6.90
C ALA A 213 26.38 -17.71 7.15
N GLN A 214 26.23 -16.65 6.35
CA GLN A 214 27.00 -15.41 6.50
C GLN A 214 26.48 -14.51 7.63
N LEU A 215 25.18 -14.54 7.91
CA LEU A 215 24.52 -13.73 8.95
C LEU A 215 23.73 -14.60 9.96
N PRO A 216 24.40 -15.46 10.75
CA PRO A 216 23.73 -16.44 11.61
C PRO A 216 23.02 -15.79 12.80
N ALA A 217 23.55 -14.68 13.33
CA ALA A 217 22.94 -13.97 14.46
C ALA A 217 21.63 -13.28 14.03
N GLU A 218 21.65 -12.61 12.88
CA GLU A 218 20.51 -11.94 12.27
C GLU A 218 19.44 -12.94 11.85
N TRP A 219 19.85 -14.07 11.26
CA TRP A 219 18.95 -15.18 10.93
C TRP A 219 18.23 -15.74 12.16
N SER A 220 18.94 -15.97 13.26
CA SER A 220 18.35 -16.45 14.51
C SER A 220 17.30 -15.48 15.07
N ARG A 221 17.59 -14.16 15.02
CA ARG A 221 16.65 -13.11 15.41
C ARG A 221 15.43 -13.10 14.48
N PHE A 222 15.66 -13.18 13.16
CA PHE A 222 14.58 -13.19 12.18
C PHE A 222 13.67 -14.41 12.35
N LYS A 223 14.21 -15.60 12.61
CA LYS A 223 13.42 -16.82 12.86
C LYS A 223 12.46 -16.65 14.04
N SER A 224 12.87 -15.95 15.09
CA SER A 224 12.02 -15.63 16.23
C SER A 224 10.89 -14.69 15.83
N VAL A 225 11.22 -13.60 15.13
CA VAL A 225 10.24 -12.62 14.60
C VAL A 225 9.24 -13.29 13.65
N ASP A 226 9.72 -14.11 12.74
CA ASP A 226 8.94 -14.87 11.77
C ASP A 226 7.95 -15.81 12.46
N GLY A 227 8.39 -16.58 13.46
CA GLY A 227 7.50 -17.43 14.25
C GLY A 227 6.37 -16.67 14.93
N GLU A 228 6.67 -15.52 15.53
CA GLU A 228 5.68 -14.67 16.19
C GLU A 228 4.71 -14.03 15.17
N PHE A 229 5.23 -13.48 14.07
CA PHE A 229 4.42 -12.87 13.02
C PHE A 229 3.50 -13.89 12.34
N VAL A 230 4.00 -15.08 12.02
CA VAL A 230 3.20 -16.18 11.45
C VAL A 230 2.08 -16.61 12.41
N THR A 231 2.38 -16.69 13.71
CA THR A 231 1.37 -17.03 14.74
C THR A 231 0.27 -15.97 14.80
N LEU A 232 0.66 -14.69 14.73
CA LEU A 232 -0.26 -13.57 14.69
C LEU A 232 -1.14 -13.59 13.43
N MET A 233 -0.55 -13.81 12.25
CA MET A 233 -1.29 -13.93 11.00
C MET A 233 -2.23 -15.14 10.97
N ARG A 234 -1.85 -16.26 11.61
CA ARG A 234 -2.72 -17.44 11.74
C ARG A 234 -3.94 -17.15 12.62
N ARG A 235 -3.79 -16.36 13.68
CA ARG A 235 -4.91 -15.90 14.53
C ARG A 235 -5.90 -15.06 13.74
N ILE A 236 -5.42 -14.10 12.95
CA ILE A 236 -6.29 -13.28 12.07
C ILE A 236 -6.93 -14.13 10.98
N SER A 237 -6.18 -15.07 10.39
CA SER A 237 -6.71 -15.93 9.33
C SER A 237 -7.87 -16.82 9.80
N GLY A 238 -7.94 -17.14 11.10
CA GLY A 238 -9.04 -17.91 11.68
C GLY A 238 -10.33 -17.10 11.84
N ARG A 239 -10.23 -15.79 12.09
CA ARG A 239 -11.36 -14.86 12.20
C ARG A 239 -10.99 -13.53 11.52
N PRO A 240 -11.20 -13.41 10.20
CA PRO A 240 -10.67 -12.30 9.40
C PRO A 240 -11.52 -11.03 9.53
N PHE A 241 -11.98 -10.67 10.73
CA PHE A 241 -12.73 -9.43 10.95
C PHE A 241 -11.80 -8.34 11.47
N ALA A 242 -11.93 -7.12 10.97
CA ALA A 242 -11.09 -5.98 11.37
C ALA A 242 -11.14 -5.73 12.89
N MET A 243 -12.32 -5.88 13.51
CA MET A 243 -12.49 -5.68 14.95
C MET A 243 -11.82 -6.77 15.81
N GLU A 244 -11.55 -7.96 15.26
CA GLU A 244 -10.83 -9.02 16.00
C GLU A 244 -9.37 -8.65 16.25
N VAL A 245 -8.81 -7.72 15.48
CA VAL A 245 -7.46 -7.19 15.70
C VAL A 245 -7.38 -6.50 17.08
N LEU A 246 -8.45 -5.81 17.49
CA LEU A 246 -8.51 -5.15 18.80
C LEU A 246 -8.66 -6.14 19.97
N ASN A 247 -9.11 -7.37 19.71
CA ASN A 247 -9.22 -8.43 20.72
C ASN A 247 -7.88 -9.13 20.98
N ILE A 248 -6.83 -8.78 20.24
CA ILE A 248 -5.48 -9.28 20.46
C ILE A 248 -4.80 -8.40 21.51
N ASP A 249 -4.54 -8.99 22.68
CA ASP A 249 -3.89 -8.29 23.78
C ASP A 249 -2.54 -7.70 23.35
N ASN A 250 -2.37 -6.40 23.62
CA ASN A 250 -1.14 -5.66 23.32
C ASN A 250 -0.68 -5.76 21.85
N VAL A 251 -1.59 -5.96 20.90
CA VAL A 251 -1.24 -6.15 19.47
C VAL A 251 -0.34 -5.06 18.92
N GLN A 252 -0.64 -3.80 19.23
CA GLN A 252 0.14 -2.65 18.80
C GLN A 252 1.58 -2.71 19.33
N ARG A 253 1.75 -2.94 20.64
CA ARG A 253 3.08 -3.06 21.25
C ARG A 253 3.87 -4.24 20.69
N THR A 254 3.19 -5.35 20.43
CA THR A 254 3.81 -6.53 19.80
C THR A 254 4.29 -6.20 18.40
N LEU A 255 3.46 -5.56 17.57
CA LEU A 255 3.84 -5.14 16.21
C LEU A 255 4.98 -4.13 16.23
N GLU A 256 4.92 -3.10 17.07
CA GLU A 256 6.00 -2.10 17.22
C GLU A 256 7.32 -2.78 17.63
N ARG A 257 7.27 -3.74 18.56
CA ARG A 257 8.46 -4.52 18.96
C ARG A 257 8.99 -5.36 17.80
N LEU A 258 8.14 -6.06 17.06
CA LEU A 258 8.55 -6.84 15.89
C LEU A 258 9.15 -5.93 14.81
N GLY A 259 8.53 -4.78 14.54
CA GLY A 259 9.02 -3.77 13.59
C GLY A 259 10.40 -3.22 13.99
N ASN A 260 10.62 -2.95 15.28
CA ASN A 260 11.92 -2.54 15.80
C ASN A 260 12.99 -3.63 15.65
N LEU A 261 12.66 -4.89 15.96
CA LEU A 261 13.57 -6.02 15.75
C LEU A 261 13.95 -6.19 14.28
N MET A 262 12.97 -6.08 13.38
CA MET A 262 13.22 -6.09 11.93
C MET A 262 14.05 -4.89 11.48
N GLY A 263 13.85 -3.71 12.05
CA GLY A 263 14.68 -2.54 11.78
C GLY A 263 16.14 -2.75 12.16
N VAL A 264 16.42 -3.41 13.29
CA VAL A 264 17.78 -3.79 13.69
C VAL A 264 18.39 -4.79 12.70
N ILE A 265 17.62 -5.78 12.26
CA ILE A 265 18.07 -6.77 11.27
C ILE A 265 18.37 -6.09 9.92
N GLN A 266 17.49 -5.21 9.45
CA GLN A 266 17.70 -4.44 8.22
C GLN A 266 18.94 -3.56 8.29
N LYS A 267 19.17 -2.90 9.42
CA LYS A 267 20.38 -2.10 9.62
C LYS A 267 21.64 -2.96 9.58
N ALA A 268 21.65 -4.11 10.26
CA ALA A 268 22.77 -5.04 10.24
C ALA A 268 23.04 -5.58 8.82
N LEU A 269 21.98 -5.85 8.06
CA LEU A 269 22.08 -6.24 6.66
C LEU A 269 22.68 -5.12 5.80
N GLY A 270 22.24 -3.87 5.98
CA GLY A 270 22.81 -2.72 5.28
C GLY A 270 24.30 -2.51 5.59
N GLU A 271 24.70 -2.62 6.86
CA GLU A 271 26.11 -2.57 7.26
C GLU A 271 26.92 -3.73 6.66
N TYR A 272 26.32 -4.91 6.53
CA TYR A 272 26.95 -6.05 5.88
C TYR A 272 27.16 -5.81 4.37
N LEU A 273 26.14 -5.31 3.67
CA LEU A 273 26.23 -4.96 2.25
C LEU A 273 27.27 -3.87 2.00
N GLU A 274 27.34 -2.87 2.87
CA GLU A 274 28.34 -1.81 2.76
C GLU A 274 29.77 -2.33 2.94
N ARG A 275 29.98 -3.29 3.86
CA ARG A 275 31.27 -3.98 3.96
C ARG A 275 31.61 -4.74 2.67
N GLN A 276 30.65 -5.41 2.06
CA GLN A 276 30.89 -6.09 0.76
C GLN A 276 31.24 -5.07 -0.34
N ARG A 277 30.60 -3.91 -0.37
CA ARG A 277 30.93 -2.82 -1.32
C ARG A 277 32.32 -2.24 -1.10
N SER A 278 32.72 -2.07 0.16
CA SER A 278 34.07 -1.59 0.50
C SER A 278 35.15 -2.59 0.08
N ASP A 279 34.88 -3.90 0.21
CA ASP A 279 35.79 -4.97 -0.20
C ASP A 279 35.92 -5.08 -1.74
N PHE A 280 34.84 -4.82 -2.47
CA PHE A 280 34.81 -4.82 -3.93
C PHE A 280 34.03 -3.63 -4.49
N SER A 281 34.77 -2.60 -4.90
CA SER A 281 34.23 -1.29 -5.29
C SER A 281 33.22 -1.33 -6.44
N ARG A 282 33.23 -2.36 -7.31
CA ARG A 282 32.25 -2.50 -8.39
C ARG A 282 30.83 -2.75 -7.87
N PHE A 283 30.66 -3.26 -6.65
CA PHE A 283 29.34 -3.43 -6.06
C PHE A 283 28.63 -2.11 -5.75
N TYR A 284 29.32 -0.96 -5.78
CA TYR A 284 28.66 0.35 -5.73
C TYR A 284 27.81 0.65 -6.98
N PHE A 285 28.05 -0.05 -8.10
CA PHE A 285 27.22 0.06 -9.32
C PHE A 285 25.94 -0.80 -9.25
N LEU A 286 25.75 -1.57 -8.17
CA LEU A 286 24.59 -2.44 -7.98
C LEU A 286 23.68 -1.91 -6.86
N GLY A 287 22.36 -2.07 -7.06
CA GLY A 287 21.38 -1.86 -6.01
C GLY A 287 21.47 -2.94 -4.92
N ASP A 288 20.81 -2.70 -3.78
CA ASP A 288 20.82 -3.66 -2.65
C ASP A 288 20.22 -5.01 -3.05
N ASP A 289 19.12 -5.02 -3.82
CA ASP A 289 18.46 -6.24 -4.29
C ASP A 289 19.36 -7.07 -5.21
N ASP A 290 20.01 -6.42 -6.18
CA ASP A 290 20.99 -7.06 -7.09
C ASP A 290 22.16 -7.66 -6.30
N LEU A 291 22.69 -6.92 -5.31
CA LEU A 291 23.81 -7.37 -4.49
C LEU A 291 23.42 -8.56 -3.60
N LEU A 292 22.20 -8.54 -3.04
CA LEU A 292 21.66 -9.65 -2.26
C LEU A 292 21.43 -10.89 -3.11
N GLU A 293 20.98 -10.74 -4.37
CA GLU A 293 20.84 -11.84 -5.30
C GLU A 293 22.19 -12.51 -5.62
N ILE A 294 23.23 -11.70 -5.83
CA ILE A 294 24.60 -12.18 -6.06
C ILE A 294 25.15 -12.95 -4.85
N ILE A 295 24.95 -12.40 -3.64
CA ILE A 295 25.45 -13.01 -2.41
C ILE A 295 24.64 -14.25 -2.03
N GLY A 296 23.33 -14.23 -2.25
CA GLY A 296 22.42 -15.33 -1.93
C GLY A 296 22.57 -16.55 -2.85
N ASN A 297 23.04 -16.35 -4.08
CA ASN A 297 23.31 -17.39 -5.07
C ASN A 297 24.82 -17.63 -5.28
N SER A 298 25.63 -17.57 -4.21
CA SER A 298 27.09 -17.72 -4.34
C SER A 298 27.53 -19.06 -4.91
N GLY A 299 26.73 -20.11 -4.67
CA GLY A 299 26.92 -21.44 -5.25
C GLY A 299 26.45 -21.61 -6.71
N GLU A 300 25.81 -20.61 -7.33
CA GLU A 300 25.32 -20.67 -8.72
C GLU A 300 25.92 -19.53 -9.56
N PRO A 301 27.14 -19.71 -10.12
CA PRO A 301 27.85 -18.66 -10.85
C PRO A 301 27.05 -18.11 -12.05
N GLY A 302 26.20 -18.92 -12.68
CA GLY A 302 25.38 -18.50 -13.82
C GLY A 302 24.42 -17.35 -13.51
N LYS A 303 23.83 -17.32 -12.31
CA LYS A 303 22.97 -16.21 -11.87
C LYS A 303 23.79 -14.95 -11.63
N VAL A 304 24.97 -15.09 -11.01
CA VAL A 304 25.88 -13.96 -10.76
C VAL A 304 26.35 -13.31 -12.06
N LEU A 305 26.64 -14.10 -13.10
CA LEU A 305 27.07 -13.59 -14.41
C LEU A 305 26.04 -12.65 -15.05
N GLY A 306 24.74 -12.83 -14.78
CA GLY A 306 23.68 -11.93 -15.26
C GLY A 306 23.85 -10.47 -14.79
N HIS A 307 24.54 -10.25 -13.67
CA HIS A 307 24.79 -8.91 -13.11
C HIS A 307 26.16 -8.33 -13.51
N VAL A 308 27.04 -9.11 -14.16
CA VAL A 308 28.38 -8.66 -14.58
C VAL A 308 28.31 -7.48 -15.54
N GLY A 309 27.34 -7.48 -16.46
CA GLY A 309 27.08 -6.36 -17.39
C GLY A 309 26.77 -5.02 -16.72
N LYS A 310 26.28 -5.04 -15.46
CA LYS A 310 26.06 -3.84 -14.64
C LYS A 310 27.33 -3.40 -13.90
N MET A 311 28.20 -4.34 -13.53
CA MET A 311 29.46 -4.08 -12.81
C MET A 311 30.58 -3.58 -13.73
N PHE A 312 30.63 -4.05 -14.98
CA PHE A 312 31.67 -3.75 -15.95
C PHE A 312 31.11 -3.06 -17.19
N ALA A 313 31.78 -2.00 -17.65
CA ALA A 313 31.28 -1.20 -18.78
C ALA A 313 31.31 -1.98 -20.11
N GLY A 314 32.39 -2.73 -20.37
CA GLY A 314 32.63 -3.43 -21.64
C GLY A 314 32.35 -4.94 -21.63
N VAL A 315 32.18 -5.56 -20.46
CA VAL A 315 31.91 -7.00 -20.33
C VAL A 315 30.43 -7.20 -20.06
N ALA A 316 29.76 -7.99 -20.89
CA ALA A 316 28.37 -8.37 -20.69
C ALA A 316 28.24 -9.61 -19.81
N SER A 317 29.09 -10.62 -20.06
CA SER A 317 29.09 -11.89 -19.33
C SER A 317 30.46 -12.59 -19.50
N ALA A 318 30.64 -13.74 -18.85
CA ALA A 318 31.75 -14.64 -19.07
C ALA A 318 31.25 -15.98 -19.62
N ARG A 319 32.09 -16.68 -20.39
CA ARG A 319 31.79 -18.00 -20.92
C ARG A 319 32.30 -19.07 -19.96
N PHE A 320 31.46 -20.08 -19.76
CA PHE A 320 31.85 -21.29 -19.03
C PHE A 320 32.55 -22.25 -19.96
N ASP A 321 33.65 -22.83 -19.48
CA ASP A 321 34.32 -23.96 -20.12
C ASP A 321 33.42 -25.20 -20.00
N GLN A 322 32.94 -25.71 -21.13
CA GLN A 322 32.01 -26.85 -21.19
C GLN A 322 32.75 -28.20 -21.27
N ASP A 323 34.05 -28.19 -21.58
CA ASP A 323 34.83 -29.39 -21.92
C ASP A 323 35.89 -29.77 -20.87
N ALA A 324 35.97 -29.04 -19.75
CA ALA A 324 36.96 -29.30 -18.71
C ALA A 324 36.50 -30.36 -17.69
N ASP A 325 37.37 -31.35 -17.44
CA ASP A 325 37.35 -32.14 -16.21
C ASP A 325 37.55 -31.17 -15.03
N LEU A 326 36.45 -30.87 -14.33
CA LEU A 326 36.45 -29.97 -13.17
C LEU A 326 37.27 -30.63 -12.05
N PRO A 327 38.30 -29.95 -11.51
CA PRO A 327 38.97 -30.40 -10.30
C PRO A 327 37.98 -30.54 -9.14
N ASP A 328 38.28 -31.47 -8.21
CA ASP A 328 37.41 -31.79 -7.08
C ASP A 328 37.13 -30.52 -6.23
N GLY A 329 35.88 -30.05 -6.23
CA GLY A 329 35.44 -28.84 -5.50
C GLY A 329 35.25 -27.55 -6.33
N THR A 330 35.51 -27.58 -7.64
CA THR A 330 35.23 -26.47 -8.58
C THR A 330 33.82 -26.62 -9.18
N ILE A 331 32.99 -25.58 -9.08
CA ILE A 331 31.61 -25.57 -9.62
C ILE A 331 31.62 -25.17 -11.09
N ALA A 332 32.46 -24.21 -11.47
CA ALA A 332 32.53 -23.70 -12.83
C ALA A 332 33.92 -23.17 -13.15
N ARG A 333 34.33 -23.27 -14.40
CA ARG A 333 35.55 -22.66 -14.94
C ARG A 333 35.18 -21.62 -15.99
N LEU A 334 35.74 -20.42 -15.90
CA LEU A 334 35.56 -19.37 -16.89
C LEU A 334 36.78 -19.31 -17.82
N ASP A 335 36.54 -19.41 -19.12
CA ASP A 335 37.59 -19.46 -20.16
C ASP A 335 37.68 -18.17 -20.98
N ALA A 336 36.58 -17.43 -21.11
CA ALA A 336 36.53 -16.22 -21.92
C ALA A 336 35.58 -15.16 -21.34
N MET A 337 35.84 -13.90 -21.67
CA MET A 337 34.92 -12.78 -21.43
C MET A 337 34.16 -12.43 -22.70
N VAL A 338 32.89 -12.07 -22.55
CA VAL A 338 31.97 -11.73 -23.65
C VAL A 338 31.59 -10.26 -23.53
N SER A 339 31.81 -9.49 -24.59
CA SER A 339 31.46 -8.08 -24.65
C SER A 339 29.96 -7.86 -24.89
N LYS A 340 29.50 -6.62 -24.71
CA LYS A 340 28.11 -6.22 -25.03
C LYS A 340 27.78 -6.34 -26.52
N ASP A 341 28.79 -6.24 -27.37
CA ASP A 341 28.67 -6.35 -28.82
C ASP A 341 28.85 -7.80 -29.32
N GLY A 342 29.04 -8.76 -28.40
CA GLY A 342 29.20 -10.18 -28.69
C GLY A 342 30.62 -10.62 -29.02
N GLU A 343 31.62 -9.73 -28.86
CA GLU A 343 33.03 -10.10 -28.99
C GLU A 343 33.45 -11.04 -27.86
N VAL A 344 34.13 -12.13 -28.19
CA VAL A 344 34.58 -13.12 -27.21
C VAL A 344 36.10 -13.07 -27.10
N VAL A 345 36.59 -12.74 -25.91
CA VAL A 345 38.04 -12.64 -25.64
C VAL A 345 38.44 -13.77 -24.68
N PRO A 346 39.26 -14.74 -25.13
CA PRO A 346 39.76 -15.80 -24.26
C PRO A 346 40.68 -15.22 -23.17
N LEU A 347 40.50 -15.67 -21.94
CA LEU A 347 41.33 -15.28 -20.80
C LEU A 347 42.69 -15.98 -20.88
N ASP A 348 43.76 -15.29 -20.49
CA ASP A 348 45.11 -15.88 -20.46
C ASP A 348 45.24 -16.99 -19.40
N GLN A 349 44.50 -16.84 -18.30
CA GLN A 349 44.38 -17.84 -17.25
C GLN A 349 42.90 -18.11 -17.00
N THR A 350 42.53 -19.39 -17.03
CA THR A 350 41.17 -19.83 -16.68
C THR A 350 40.88 -19.57 -15.22
N ILE A 351 39.66 -19.15 -14.91
CA ILE A 351 39.26 -18.80 -13.53
C ILE A 351 38.37 -19.90 -12.98
N ASP A 352 38.84 -20.55 -11.92
CA ASP A 352 38.12 -21.63 -11.25
C ASP A 352 37.24 -21.07 -10.12
N VAL A 353 35.93 -21.22 -10.27
CA VAL A 353 34.93 -20.84 -9.28
C VAL A 353 34.69 -22.03 -8.34
N THR A 354 35.16 -21.91 -7.11
CA THR A 354 35.03 -22.97 -6.10
C THR A 354 33.77 -22.82 -5.26
N ALA A 355 33.20 -23.94 -4.81
CA ALA A 355 31.95 -23.95 -4.05
C ALA A 355 32.00 -23.24 -2.68
N LYS A 356 33.20 -23.06 -2.13
CA LYS A 356 33.44 -22.41 -0.84
C LYS A 356 34.05 -21.01 -0.99
N GLY A 357 34.36 -20.60 -2.21
CA GLY A 357 34.96 -19.30 -2.49
C GLY A 357 33.91 -18.20 -2.40
N ALA A 358 34.23 -17.12 -1.67
CA ALA A 358 33.35 -15.95 -1.67
C ALA A 358 33.28 -15.34 -3.07
N VAL A 359 32.09 -14.92 -3.51
CA VAL A 359 31.85 -14.40 -4.88
C VAL A 359 32.81 -13.29 -5.27
N LYS A 360 33.12 -12.42 -4.30
CA LYS A 360 34.08 -11.31 -4.46
C LYS A 360 35.48 -11.76 -4.89
N VAL A 361 35.92 -12.94 -4.49
CA VAL A 361 37.28 -13.42 -4.76
C VAL A 361 37.41 -13.72 -6.25
N TRP A 362 36.51 -14.52 -6.81
CA TRP A 362 36.59 -14.86 -8.23
C TRP A 362 36.21 -13.68 -9.14
N LEU A 363 35.32 -12.78 -8.69
CA LEU A 363 35.06 -11.53 -9.42
C LEU A 363 36.28 -10.61 -9.47
N LYS A 364 37.07 -10.55 -8.39
CA LYS A 364 38.34 -9.82 -8.38
C LYS A 364 39.37 -10.49 -9.27
N THR A 365 39.47 -11.82 -9.24
CA THR A 365 40.32 -12.57 -10.17
C THR A 365 39.90 -12.35 -11.63
N LEU A 366 38.60 -12.18 -11.91
CA LEU A 366 38.11 -11.81 -13.24
C LEU A 366 38.54 -10.40 -13.64
N GLU A 367 38.49 -9.43 -12.74
CA GLU A 367 39.00 -8.07 -13.00
C GLU A 367 40.52 -8.05 -13.26
N ASP A 368 41.29 -8.74 -12.41
CA ASP A 368 42.74 -8.85 -12.58
C ASP A 368 43.10 -9.61 -13.86
N GLY A 369 42.40 -10.72 -14.14
CA GLY A 369 42.56 -11.53 -15.33
C GLY A 369 42.20 -10.78 -16.62
N MET A 370 41.17 -9.94 -16.59
CA MET A 370 40.81 -9.05 -17.70
C MET A 370 41.96 -8.09 -18.02
N HIS A 371 42.52 -7.40 -17.03
CA HIS A 371 43.63 -6.47 -17.25
C HIS A 371 44.88 -7.19 -17.76
N ALA A 372 45.24 -8.33 -17.17
CA ALA A 372 46.41 -9.11 -17.57
C ALA A 372 46.27 -9.63 -19.01
N THR A 373 45.10 -10.17 -19.36
CA THR A 373 44.80 -10.68 -20.71
C THR A 373 44.90 -9.57 -21.75
N LEU A 374 44.25 -8.42 -21.51
CA LEU A 374 44.30 -7.29 -22.45
C LEU A 374 45.71 -6.71 -22.58
N ALA A 375 46.47 -6.62 -21.49
CA ALA A 375 47.86 -6.15 -21.53
C ALA A 375 48.76 -7.09 -22.34
N LYS A 376 48.60 -8.41 -22.17
CA LYS A 376 49.36 -9.43 -22.91
C LYS A 376 49.00 -9.41 -24.40
N LEU A 377 47.70 -9.32 -24.73
CA LEU A 377 47.23 -9.20 -26.10
C LEU A 377 47.74 -7.91 -26.76
N LEU A 378 47.77 -6.79 -26.02
CA LEU A 378 48.31 -5.52 -26.52
C LEU A 378 49.82 -5.61 -26.78
N HIS A 379 50.57 -6.21 -25.86
CA HIS A 379 52.00 -6.44 -26.06
C HIS A 379 52.25 -7.31 -27.29
N GLY A 380 51.50 -8.40 -27.45
CA GLY A 380 51.52 -9.24 -28.64
C GLY A 380 51.23 -8.45 -29.91
N ALA A 381 50.14 -7.68 -29.93
CA ALA A 381 49.71 -6.88 -31.08
C ALA A 381 50.72 -5.82 -31.50
N VAL A 382 51.37 -5.14 -30.55
CA VAL A 382 52.43 -4.16 -30.82
C VAL A 382 53.71 -4.87 -31.31
N SER A 383 54.08 -6.00 -30.70
CA SER A 383 55.29 -6.77 -31.04
C SER A 383 55.22 -7.50 -32.39
N GLU A 384 54.02 -7.93 -32.82
CA GLU A 384 53.79 -8.53 -34.15
C GLU A 384 53.91 -7.49 -35.29
N ASP A 385 54.26 -6.24 -34.97
CA ASP A 385 54.68 -5.19 -35.88
C ASP A 385 53.74 -4.97 -37.07
N ALA A 386 52.58 -4.35 -36.80
CA ALA A 386 51.68 -3.84 -37.85
C ALA A 386 52.40 -2.90 -38.85
N SER A 387 53.55 -2.34 -38.48
CA SER A 387 54.41 -1.50 -39.33
C SER A 387 54.95 -2.26 -40.55
N SER A 388 55.27 -3.55 -40.41
CA SER A 388 55.76 -4.37 -41.52
C SER A 388 54.66 -4.68 -42.56
N SER A 389 53.43 -4.85 -42.09
CA SER A 389 52.23 -5.08 -42.92
C SER A 389 51.74 -3.82 -43.63
N LEU A 390 51.93 -2.64 -43.02
CA LEU A 390 51.58 -1.32 -43.59
C LEU A 390 52.66 -0.75 -44.52
N ALA A 391 53.92 -1.20 -44.41
CA ALA A 391 55.02 -0.78 -45.27
C ALA A 391 55.02 -1.44 -46.66
N SER A 392 54.29 -2.55 -46.84
CA SER A 392 54.15 -3.22 -48.13
C SER A 392 53.01 -2.59 -48.95
N ALA A 393 53.36 -1.75 -49.92
CA ALA A 393 52.39 -1.10 -50.80
C ALA A 393 51.73 -2.12 -51.75
N GLY A 394 50.40 -2.29 -51.69
CA GLY A 394 49.63 -3.15 -52.59
C GLY A 394 48.41 -3.81 -51.95
N ASP A 395 47.80 -4.76 -52.67
CA ASP A 395 46.66 -5.56 -52.18
C ASP A 395 47.09 -6.61 -51.12
N GLU A 396 48.36 -7.01 -51.14
CA GLU A 396 48.96 -7.97 -50.18
C GLU A 396 49.09 -7.39 -48.76
N GLY A 397 49.48 -6.11 -48.61
CA GLY A 397 49.56 -5.44 -47.30
C GLY A 397 48.20 -5.28 -46.63
N LYS A 398 47.13 -5.07 -47.42
CA LYS A 398 45.75 -5.06 -46.91
C LYS A 398 45.33 -6.44 -46.40
N GLY A 399 45.69 -7.50 -47.11
CA GLY A 399 45.42 -8.88 -46.68
C GLY A 399 46.08 -9.21 -45.34
N LEU A 400 47.37 -8.90 -45.21
CA LEU A 400 48.15 -9.11 -43.98
C LEU A 400 47.58 -8.30 -42.80
N PHE A 401 47.15 -7.06 -43.03
CA PHE A 401 46.50 -6.26 -42.00
C PHE A 401 45.18 -6.87 -41.53
N VAL A 402 44.35 -7.37 -42.45
CA VAL A 402 43.07 -8.02 -42.09
C VAL A 402 43.28 -9.33 -41.33
N GLU A 403 44.30 -10.11 -41.68
CA GLU A 403 44.64 -11.33 -40.94
C GLU A 403 45.15 -11.03 -39.53
N TRP A 404 45.99 -10.00 -39.38
CA TRP A 404 46.43 -9.52 -38.07
C TRP A 404 45.25 -8.97 -37.24
N ALA A 405 44.39 -8.16 -37.85
CA ALA A 405 43.21 -7.56 -37.21
C ALA A 405 42.24 -8.61 -36.66
N LYS A 406 42.11 -9.78 -37.31
CA LYS A 406 41.25 -10.88 -36.84
C LYS A 406 41.80 -11.62 -35.61
N LYS A 407 43.09 -11.52 -35.31
CA LYS A 407 43.72 -12.23 -34.19
C LYS A 407 43.50 -11.54 -32.85
N PHE A 408 43.30 -10.22 -32.85
CA PHE A 408 43.22 -9.41 -31.63
C PHE A 408 41.82 -8.80 -31.46
N PRO A 409 41.36 -8.59 -30.22
CA PRO A 409 40.14 -7.85 -29.95
C PRO A 409 40.17 -6.44 -30.55
N ALA A 410 39.03 -5.92 -30.96
CA ALA A 410 38.92 -4.63 -31.66
C ALA A 410 39.57 -3.48 -30.87
N GLN A 411 39.37 -3.42 -29.55
CA GLN A 411 39.98 -2.41 -28.69
C GLN A 411 41.51 -2.50 -28.69
N VAL A 412 42.06 -3.72 -28.63
CA VAL A 412 43.51 -3.97 -28.60
C VAL A 412 44.14 -3.61 -29.94
N MET A 413 43.50 -4.02 -31.03
CA MET A 413 43.93 -3.72 -32.40
C MET A 413 44.05 -2.20 -32.63
N ILE A 414 42.99 -1.44 -32.30
CA ILE A 414 42.97 0.03 -32.47
C ILE A 414 44.08 0.68 -31.64
N LEU A 415 44.22 0.27 -30.37
CA LEU A 415 45.23 0.84 -29.48
C LEU A 415 46.65 0.54 -29.97
N ALA A 416 46.92 -0.68 -30.44
CA ALA A 416 48.21 -1.05 -31.02
C ALA A 416 48.55 -0.21 -32.26
N THR A 417 47.58 0.02 -33.16
CA THR A 417 47.79 0.89 -34.33
C THR A 417 48.11 2.33 -33.93
N LEU A 418 47.41 2.87 -32.93
CA LEU A 418 47.68 4.23 -32.41
C LEU A 418 49.06 4.35 -31.75
N ILE A 419 49.48 3.33 -31.00
CA ILE A 419 50.82 3.25 -30.40
C ILE A 419 51.89 3.24 -31.50
N ASN A 420 51.75 2.36 -32.50
CA ASN A 420 52.71 2.25 -33.60
C ASN A 420 52.79 3.54 -34.42
N TRP A 421 51.65 4.16 -34.73
CA TRP A 421 51.62 5.45 -35.42
C TRP A 421 52.35 6.53 -34.62
N SER A 422 52.09 6.62 -33.31
CA SER A 422 52.71 7.63 -32.44
C SER A 422 54.22 7.43 -32.35
N MET A 423 54.69 6.17 -32.19
CA MET A 423 56.12 5.85 -32.19
C MET A 423 56.79 6.18 -33.53
N ALA A 424 56.12 5.93 -34.65
CA ALA A 424 56.63 6.26 -35.98
C ALA A 424 56.75 7.78 -36.21
N VAL A 425 55.76 8.55 -35.77
CA VAL A 425 55.80 10.02 -35.85
C VAL A 425 56.91 10.58 -34.97
N ASP A 426 57.03 10.12 -33.72
CA ASP A 426 58.10 10.54 -32.82
C ASP A 426 59.49 10.18 -33.36
N ALA A 427 59.65 9.01 -33.98
CA ALA A 427 60.90 8.61 -34.62
C ALA A 427 61.25 9.53 -35.80
N ALA A 428 60.27 9.87 -36.65
CA ALA A 428 60.45 10.77 -37.77
C ALA A 428 60.84 12.19 -37.31
N LEU A 429 60.16 12.72 -36.28
CA LEU A 429 60.44 14.05 -35.73
C LEU A 429 61.80 14.14 -35.01
N ARG A 430 62.35 13.02 -34.52
CA ARG A 430 63.70 12.96 -33.92
C ARG A 430 64.81 12.74 -34.96
N SER A 431 64.44 12.33 -36.18
CA SER A 431 65.38 12.11 -37.28
C SER A 431 65.62 13.35 -38.14
N ASP A 432 64.77 14.38 -38.00
CA ASP A 432 65.03 15.76 -38.41
C ASP A 432 65.82 16.51 -37.31
#